data_AF-A0AAE5HGK1-F1
#
_entry.id   AF-A0AAE5HGK1-F1
#
_cell.length_a   1.000
_cell.length_b   1.000
_cell.length_c   1.000
_cell.angle_alpha   90.00
_cell.angle_beta   90.00
_cell.angle_gamma   90.00
#
_symmetry.space_group_name_H-M   'P 1'
#
loop_
_entity.id
_entity.type
_entity.pdbx_description
1 polymer ?
#
loop_
_entity_poly.entity_id
_entity_poly.type
_entity_poly.pdbx_seq_one_letter_code
_entity_poly.pdbx_strand_id
1 'polypeptide(L)'
;MQDPSDPPDSESPTLANFIGTRDSVFILRDPQLAKTGSQARAQLRSLPFLAQSGLDRVAHPGIYDNGLRLAEYELLPNENLRANGVANVEFPLVHYLNQEMLTGELQDEESIYDEQDVVRRLLRKRPDGMLYVIVTDTSTPKMPRHTRKPGKSFVDEFECTVVEYKGLLKRYLQYNLNSDLPLSSTQNLYFHQISAHHKQAGLKAGSIPDLFDYTQLPANSPAWNPVYYLIREDVDRVLEDYSERIREALRSWTEWGPTQKVANSMLDMLERVDYEEERLDEYRYRHQEDI
;
A
#
# COMPACT_ATOMS: atom_id res chain seq x y z
N MET A 1 0.32 -10.78 48.63
CA MET A 1 1.23 -11.33 47.61
C MET A 1 0.50 -11.21 46.29
N GLN A 2 0.98 -10.28 45.46
CA GLN A 2 0.48 -10.03 44.12
C GLN A 2 1.14 -11.04 43.17
N ASP A 3 0.34 -11.69 42.35
CA ASP A 3 0.82 -12.34 41.12
C ASP A 3 1.35 -11.25 40.17
N PRO A 4 2.54 -11.43 39.57
CA PRO A 4 2.95 -10.58 38.48
C PRO A 4 2.17 -11.01 37.24
N SER A 5 1.30 -10.13 36.76
CA SER A 5 0.79 -10.20 35.39
C SER A 5 1.99 -10.03 34.45
N ASP A 6 2.30 -11.07 33.69
CA ASP A 6 3.20 -10.97 32.55
C ASP A 6 2.75 -9.81 31.65
N PRO A 7 3.67 -8.97 31.15
CA PRO A 7 3.33 -7.97 30.15
C PRO A 7 2.84 -8.70 28.88
N PRO A 8 1.83 -8.18 28.16
CA PRO A 8 1.43 -8.77 26.88
C PRO A 8 2.63 -8.75 25.94
N ASP A 9 2.96 -9.91 25.36
CA ASP A 9 4.04 -10.10 24.40
C ASP A 9 4.05 -8.97 23.37
N SER A 10 5.16 -8.24 23.30
CA SER A 10 5.41 -7.10 22.42
C SER A 10 5.70 -7.51 20.97
N GLU A 11 5.14 -8.61 20.51
CA GLU A 11 5.21 -9.01 19.10
C GLU A 11 3.95 -8.50 18.39
N SER A 12 4.15 -7.62 17.39
CA SER A 12 3.08 -7.27 16.46
C SER A 12 2.45 -8.57 15.92
N PRO A 13 1.14 -8.79 16.10
CA PRO A 13 0.53 -10.06 15.73
C PRO A 13 0.72 -10.29 14.23
N THR A 14 1.19 -11.48 13.86
CA THR A 14 1.25 -11.88 12.45
C THR A 14 -0.11 -11.71 11.78
N LEU A 15 -0.13 -11.39 10.49
CA LEU A 15 -1.39 -11.15 9.76
C LEU A 15 -2.39 -12.31 9.93
N ALA A 16 -1.91 -13.55 9.93
CA ALA A 16 -2.73 -14.75 10.14
C ALA A 16 -3.40 -14.76 11.53
N ASN A 17 -2.65 -14.40 12.58
CA ASN A 17 -3.17 -14.29 13.95
C ASN A 17 -4.20 -13.16 14.06
N PHE A 18 -3.95 -12.02 13.41
CA PHE A 18 -4.89 -10.90 13.40
C PHE A 18 -6.21 -11.25 12.69
N ILE A 19 -6.13 -11.96 11.56
CA ILE A 19 -7.30 -12.48 10.84
C ILE A 19 -8.01 -13.57 11.66
N GLY A 20 -7.27 -14.38 12.42
CA GLY A 20 -7.79 -15.51 13.20
C GLY A 20 -7.92 -16.78 12.38
N THR A 21 -6.97 -17.04 11.48
CA THR A 21 -6.97 -18.20 10.58
C THR A 21 -5.66 -18.98 10.66
N ARG A 22 -5.70 -20.25 10.27
CA ARG A 22 -4.52 -21.13 10.13
C ARG A 22 -4.11 -21.33 8.68
N ASP A 23 -4.90 -20.81 7.73
CA ASP A 23 -4.59 -20.92 6.31
C ASP A 23 -3.33 -20.12 5.99
N SER A 24 -2.58 -20.59 5.00
CA SER A 24 -1.35 -19.92 4.54
C SER A 24 -1.52 -19.26 3.17
N VAL A 25 -2.72 -19.31 2.60
CA VAL A 25 -3.11 -18.58 1.38
C VAL A 25 -4.30 -17.69 1.70
N PHE A 26 -4.14 -16.38 1.47
CA PHE A 26 -5.16 -15.38 1.74
C PHE A 26 -5.60 -14.67 0.48
N ILE A 27 -6.91 -14.45 0.37
CA ILE A 27 -7.48 -13.47 -0.55
C ILE A 27 -7.83 -12.23 0.25
N LEU A 28 -7.09 -11.16 0.03
CA LEU A 28 -7.45 -9.84 0.52
C LEU A 28 -8.24 -9.12 -0.56
N ARG A 29 -9.55 -9.04 -0.39
CA ARG A 29 -10.39 -8.30 -1.33
C ARG A 29 -10.28 -6.80 -1.09
N ASP A 30 -9.73 -6.09 -2.06
CA ASP A 30 -9.76 -4.64 -2.19
C ASP A 30 -10.41 -4.23 -3.54
N PRO A 31 -11.69 -3.82 -3.54
CA PRO A 31 -12.42 -3.42 -4.75
C PRO A 31 -11.78 -2.27 -5.53
N GLN A 32 -10.83 -1.55 -4.94
CA GLN A 32 -10.17 -0.44 -5.62
C GLN A 32 -9.27 -0.90 -6.78
N LEU A 33 -8.84 -2.18 -6.78
CA LEU A 33 -8.05 -2.77 -7.87
C LEU A 33 -8.83 -2.97 -9.19
N ALA A 34 -10.17 -2.98 -9.16
CA ALA A 34 -11.00 -3.11 -10.37
C ALA A 34 -11.01 -1.83 -11.23
N LYS A 35 -10.59 -0.69 -10.70
CA LYS A 35 -10.71 0.59 -11.40
C LYS A 35 -9.48 0.83 -12.27
N THR A 36 -9.43 0.25 -13.46
CA THR A 36 -8.36 0.45 -14.46
C THR A 36 -8.79 1.55 -15.45
N GLY A 37 -8.02 2.63 -15.59
CA GLY A 37 -8.32 3.78 -16.47
C GLY A 37 -7.98 5.17 -15.88
N SER A 38 -8.58 6.25 -16.42
CA SER A 38 -8.47 7.64 -15.90
C SER A 38 -9.04 7.83 -14.49
N GLN A 39 -9.60 6.76 -13.91
CA GLN A 39 -10.16 6.68 -12.57
C GLN A 39 -9.41 5.71 -11.63
N ALA A 40 -8.29 5.13 -12.08
CA ALA A 40 -7.45 4.29 -11.24
C ALA A 40 -6.81 5.14 -10.14
N ARG A 41 -7.08 4.77 -8.89
CA ARG A 41 -6.79 5.57 -7.68
C ARG A 41 -6.48 4.59 -6.54
N ALA A 42 -5.44 4.82 -5.75
CA ALA A 42 -5.18 4.09 -4.51
C ALA A 42 -5.06 2.54 -4.63
N GLN A 43 -4.54 2.00 -5.75
CA GLN A 43 -4.38 0.56 -5.96
C GLN A 43 -3.52 -0.12 -4.87
N LEU A 44 -2.54 0.61 -4.35
CA LEU A 44 -1.61 0.15 -3.33
C LEU A 44 -2.04 0.59 -1.91
N ARG A 45 -3.26 1.08 -1.71
CA ARG A 45 -3.71 1.60 -0.39
C ARG A 45 -3.71 0.57 0.73
N SER A 46 -3.81 -0.72 0.40
CA SER A 46 -3.73 -1.81 1.37
C SER A 46 -2.29 -2.16 1.74
N LEU A 47 -1.31 -1.69 0.97
CA LEU A 47 0.08 -2.07 1.14
C LEU A 47 0.67 -1.59 2.47
N PRO A 48 0.43 -0.35 2.95
CA PRO A 48 0.95 0.07 4.25
C PRO A 48 0.45 -0.79 5.42
N PHE A 49 -0.77 -1.33 5.34
CA PHE A 49 -1.27 -2.28 6.33
C PHE A 49 -0.55 -3.64 6.27
N LEU A 50 -0.29 -4.14 5.07
CA LEU A 50 0.43 -5.40 4.87
C LEU A 50 1.90 -5.29 5.28
N ALA A 51 2.57 -4.20 4.91
CA ALA A 51 3.94 -3.90 5.30
C ALA A 51 4.08 -3.77 6.82
N GLN A 52 3.14 -3.10 7.50
CA GLN A 52 3.07 -3.03 8.97
C GLN A 52 2.97 -4.42 9.64
N SER A 53 2.47 -5.42 8.92
CA SER A 53 2.36 -6.82 9.37
C SER A 53 3.61 -7.65 9.06
N GLY A 54 4.70 -7.02 8.61
CA GLY A 54 5.96 -7.68 8.24
C GLY A 54 5.96 -8.31 6.85
N LEU A 55 5.04 -7.90 5.96
CA LEU A 55 4.96 -8.39 4.58
C LEU A 55 5.50 -7.33 3.62
N ASP A 56 6.82 -7.37 3.41
CA ASP A 56 7.58 -6.40 2.63
C ASP A 56 7.88 -6.87 1.20
N ARG A 57 7.76 -8.15 0.88
CA ARG A 57 7.93 -8.65 -0.47
C ARG A 57 6.63 -8.59 -1.27
N VAL A 58 6.60 -7.76 -2.31
CA VAL A 58 5.37 -7.41 -3.02
C VAL A 58 5.53 -7.56 -4.51
N ALA A 59 4.65 -8.34 -5.12
CA ALA A 59 4.45 -8.40 -6.56
C ALA A 59 3.27 -7.53 -6.97
N HIS A 60 3.50 -6.58 -7.87
CA HIS A 60 2.45 -5.85 -8.55
C HIS A 60 2.92 -5.40 -9.95
N PRO A 61 2.00 -5.04 -10.85
CA PRO A 61 2.35 -4.50 -12.16
C PRO A 61 3.18 -3.22 -12.07
N GLY A 62 4.13 -3.04 -12.98
CA GLY A 62 4.96 -1.84 -13.08
C GLY A 62 4.15 -0.53 -13.17
N ILE A 63 2.98 -0.56 -13.80
CA ILE A 63 2.06 0.60 -13.90
C ILE A 63 1.56 1.14 -12.55
N TYR A 64 1.78 0.42 -11.44
CA TYR A 64 1.45 0.89 -10.10
C TYR A 64 2.66 1.53 -9.39
N ASP A 65 3.89 1.32 -9.87
CA ASP A 65 5.10 1.95 -9.32
C ASP A 65 5.38 3.30 -10.00
N ASN A 66 4.74 4.36 -9.49
CA ASN A 66 4.78 5.69 -10.11
C ASN A 66 5.83 6.64 -9.49
N GLY A 67 6.89 6.10 -8.88
CA GLY A 67 8.00 6.92 -8.36
C GLY A 67 7.74 7.62 -7.03
N LEU A 68 6.79 7.12 -6.24
CA LEU A 68 6.63 7.44 -4.82
C LEU A 68 6.15 6.20 -4.07
N ARG A 69 6.72 5.96 -2.89
CA ARG A 69 6.31 4.85 -2.02
C ARG A 69 5.92 5.38 -0.63
N LEU A 70 4.70 5.05 -0.18
CA LEU A 70 4.20 5.39 1.16
C LEU A 70 4.38 4.25 2.18
N ALA A 71 5.03 3.17 1.77
CA ALA A 71 5.47 2.07 2.61
C ALA A 71 6.78 1.52 2.04
N GLU A 72 7.63 0.96 2.89
CA GLU A 72 8.83 0.26 2.46
C GLU A 72 8.46 -1.17 2.05
N TYR A 73 8.93 -1.58 0.87
CA TYR A 73 8.72 -2.92 0.33
C TYR A 73 9.73 -3.22 -0.80
N GLU A 74 10.03 -4.51 -0.96
CA GLU A 74 10.78 -5.06 -2.09
C GLU A 74 9.79 -5.36 -3.24
N LEU A 75 9.94 -4.62 -4.35
CA LEU A 75 9.11 -4.81 -5.54
C LEU A 75 9.62 -5.97 -6.40
N LEU A 76 8.72 -6.91 -6.70
CA LEU A 76 8.86 -7.91 -7.76
C LEU A 76 7.84 -7.58 -8.87
N PRO A 77 8.24 -6.85 -9.93
CA PRO A 77 7.30 -6.50 -11.00
C PRO A 77 6.64 -7.74 -11.58
N ASN A 78 5.32 -7.72 -11.74
CA ASN A 78 4.60 -8.86 -12.31
C ASN A 78 5.14 -9.24 -13.69
N GLU A 79 5.58 -8.24 -14.46
CA GLU A 79 6.24 -8.38 -15.78
C GLU A 79 7.43 -9.35 -15.70
N ASN A 80 8.25 -9.22 -14.65
CA ASN A 80 9.41 -10.07 -14.42
C ASN A 80 9.00 -11.51 -14.08
N LEU A 81 7.92 -11.69 -13.33
CA LEU A 81 7.37 -13.02 -13.03
C LEU A 81 6.82 -13.71 -14.28
N ARG A 82 6.20 -12.94 -15.18
CA ARG A 82 5.72 -13.42 -16.49
C ARG A 82 6.89 -13.80 -17.40
N ALA A 83 7.90 -12.94 -17.53
CA ALA A 83 9.03 -13.13 -18.44
C ALA A 83 10.02 -14.21 -17.97
N ASN A 84 10.38 -14.19 -16.68
CA ASN A 84 11.46 -15.02 -16.14
C ASN A 84 10.94 -16.24 -15.36
N GLY A 85 9.62 -16.34 -15.17
CA GLY A 85 9.01 -17.37 -14.35
C GLY A 85 9.17 -17.11 -12.84
N VAL A 86 8.75 -18.09 -12.03
CA VAL A 86 8.61 -17.93 -10.57
C VAL A 86 9.64 -18.72 -9.76
N ALA A 87 10.67 -19.27 -10.42
CA ALA A 87 11.61 -20.23 -9.81
C ALA A 87 12.43 -19.64 -8.66
N ASN A 88 12.69 -18.33 -8.66
CA ASN A 88 13.48 -17.66 -7.63
C ASN A 88 12.66 -16.76 -6.69
N VAL A 89 11.33 -16.85 -6.77
CA VAL A 89 10.43 -16.13 -5.85
C VAL A 89 10.47 -16.81 -4.49
N GLU A 90 10.73 -16.03 -3.44
CA GLU A 90 10.65 -16.44 -2.04
C GLU A 90 9.35 -15.96 -1.40
N PHE A 91 9.02 -16.54 -0.25
CA PHE A 91 7.81 -16.27 0.52
C PHE A 91 8.21 -15.86 1.95
N PRO A 92 7.40 -15.05 2.66
CA PRO A 92 6.04 -14.64 2.33
C PRO A 92 5.96 -13.67 1.14
N LEU A 93 4.85 -13.72 0.40
CA LEU A 93 4.65 -12.87 -0.79
C LEU A 93 3.27 -12.22 -0.76
N VAL A 94 3.22 -10.92 -0.99
CA VAL A 94 1.99 -10.19 -1.33
C VAL A 94 1.92 -10.04 -2.85
N HIS A 95 0.79 -10.33 -3.47
CA HIS A 95 0.63 -10.26 -4.92
C HIS A 95 -0.66 -9.54 -5.29
N TYR A 96 -0.52 -8.36 -5.90
CA TYR A 96 -1.62 -7.52 -6.37
C TYR A 96 -2.04 -7.94 -7.76
N LEU A 97 -3.31 -8.32 -7.87
CA LEU A 97 -3.90 -8.91 -9.07
C LEU A 97 -5.38 -8.55 -9.16
N ASN A 98 -5.83 -7.96 -10.26
CA ASN A 98 -7.27 -7.82 -10.51
C ASN A 98 -7.80 -8.91 -11.45
N GLN A 99 -9.12 -9.04 -11.56
CA GLN A 99 -9.74 -10.04 -12.42
C GLN A 99 -9.35 -9.87 -13.90
N GLU A 100 -9.15 -8.65 -14.38
CA GLU A 100 -8.74 -8.34 -15.76
C GLU A 100 -7.31 -8.83 -16.07
N MET A 101 -6.39 -8.74 -15.10
CA MET A 101 -5.04 -9.34 -15.19
C MET A 101 -5.09 -10.87 -15.22
N LEU A 102 -6.09 -11.46 -14.55
CA LEU A 102 -6.30 -12.90 -14.61
C LEU A 102 -7.00 -13.33 -15.90
N THR A 103 -7.63 -12.45 -16.68
CA THR A 103 -8.29 -12.82 -17.94
C THR A 103 -7.49 -12.41 -19.17
N GLY A 104 -6.44 -11.59 -19.02
CA GLY A 104 -5.73 -10.98 -20.13
C GLY A 104 -6.49 -9.80 -20.75
N GLU A 105 -7.53 -9.32 -20.06
CA GLU A 105 -8.35 -8.17 -20.49
C GLU A 105 -7.66 -6.84 -20.20
N LEU A 106 -6.79 -6.79 -19.18
CA LEU A 106 -5.96 -5.62 -18.93
C LEU A 106 -4.78 -5.61 -19.90
N GLN A 107 -4.64 -4.51 -20.65
CA GLN A 107 -3.62 -4.31 -21.66
C GLN A 107 -3.17 -2.85 -21.65
N ASP A 108 -1.90 -2.60 -21.94
CA ASP A 108 -1.40 -1.28 -22.34
C ASP A 108 -0.83 -1.36 -23.77
N GLU A 109 -0.20 -0.28 -24.24
CA GLU A 109 0.34 -0.20 -25.61
C GLU A 109 1.43 -1.27 -25.88
N GLU A 110 2.10 -1.77 -24.85
CA GLU A 110 3.29 -2.62 -24.97
C GLU A 110 3.07 -4.06 -24.46
N SER A 111 2.03 -4.30 -23.64
CA SER A 111 1.87 -5.54 -22.88
C SER A 111 0.43 -5.95 -22.63
N ILE A 112 0.21 -7.27 -22.66
CA ILE A 112 -0.99 -7.93 -22.13
C ILE A 112 -0.67 -8.47 -20.74
N TYR A 113 -1.48 -8.11 -19.76
CA TYR A 113 -1.34 -8.59 -18.39
C TYR A 113 -2.14 -9.88 -18.23
N ASP A 114 -1.47 -11.03 -18.40
CA ASP A 114 -2.08 -12.37 -18.20
C ASP A 114 -1.36 -13.18 -17.11
N GLU A 115 -1.91 -13.15 -15.91
CA GLU A 115 -1.28 -13.61 -14.67
C GLU A 115 -1.67 -15.04 -14.27
N GLN A 116 -2.58 -15.71 -14.99
CA GLN A 116 -3.12 -17.00 -14.50
C GLN A 116 -2.05 -18.07 -14.29
N ASP A 117 -1.09 -18.15 -15.21
CA ASP A 117 -0.01 -19.14 -15.12
C ASP A 117 0.99 -18.80 -14.02
N VAL A 118 1.27 -17.50 -13.81
CA VAL A 118 2.12 -17.03 -12.71
C VAL A 118 1.48 -17.40 -11.38
N VAL A 119 0.21 -17.04 -11.17
CA VAL A 119 -0.54 -17.36 -9.96
C VAL A 119 -0.58 -18.86 -9.69
N ARG A 120 -0.90 -19.67 -10.70
CA ARG A 120 -0.94 -21.13 -10.54
C ARG A 120 0.43 -21.71 -10.19
N ARG A 121 1.51 -21.21 -10.79
CA ARG A 121 2.87 -21.66 -10.47
C ARG A 121 3.29 -21.24 -9.06
N LEU A 122 2.98 -20.02 -8.64
CA LEU A 122 3.23 -19.54 -7.27
C LEU A 122 2.48 -20.38 -6.23
N LEU A 123 1.18 -20.61 -6.43
CA LEU A 123 0.35 -21.45 -5.55
C LEU A 123 0.92 -22.86 -5.36
N ARG A 124 1.54 -23.43 -6.41
CA ARG A 124 2.15 -24.77 -6.37
C ARG A 124 3.58 -24.79 -5.83
N LYS A 125 4.35 -23.73 -6.05
CA LYS A 125 5.77 -23.64 -5.65
C LYS A 125 5.94 -23.20 -4.20
N ARG A 126 4.96 -22.46 -3.67
CA ARG A 126 4.94 -22.00 -2.28
C ARG A 126 5.27 -23.16 -1.32
N PRO A 127 6.26 -23.00 -0.43
CA PRO A 127 6.52 -23.99 0.61
C PRO A 127 5.33 -24.11 1.57
N ASP A 128 5.13 -25.31 2.10
CA ASP A 128 4.07 -25.56 3.09
C ASP A 128 4.20 -24.61 4.30
N GLY A 129 3.08 -24.04 4.72
CA GLY A 129 3.02 -23.09 5.84
C GLY A 129 3.46 -21.65 5.53
N MET A 130 4.11 -21.39 4.39
CA MET A 130 4.56 -20.03 4.05
C MET A 130 3.43 -19.16 3.51
N LEU A 131 3.39 -17.88 3.91
CA LEU A 131 2.26 -17.03 3.58
C LEU A 131 2.25 -16.57 2.12
N TYR A 132 1.09 -16.66 1.48
CA TYR A 132 0.84 -16.03 0.18
C TYR A 132 -0.45 -15.22 0.22
N VAL A 133 -0.31 -13.90 0.15
CA VAL A 133 -1.44 -12.96 0.17
C VAL A 133 -1.71 -12.48 -1.24
N ILE A 134 -2.88 -12.81 -1.77
CA ILE A 134 -3.35 -12.29 -3.05
C ILE A 134 -4.30 -11.14 -2.78
N VAL A 135 -3.90 -9.93 -3.16
CA VAL A 135 -4.75 -8.74 -3.08
C VAL A 135 -5.49 -8.61 -4.40
N THR A 136 -6.82 -8.63 -4.37
CA THR A 136 -7.64 -8.64 -5.59
C THR A 136 -8.94 -7.89 -5.43
N ASP A 137 -9.58 -7.50 -6.53
CA ASP A 137 -10.83 -6.77 -6.55
C ASP A 137 -12.08 -7.62 -6.23
N THR A 138 -11.94 -8.94 -6.32
CA THR A 138 -13.02 -9.90 -6.13
C THR A 138 -12.70 -10.93 -5.05
N SER A 139 -13.74 -11.42 -4.35
CA SER A 139 -13.61 -12.51 -3.38
C SER A 139 -13.51 -13.88 -4.05
N THR A 140 -13.82 -13.97 -5.35
CA THR A 140 -13.89 -15.22 -6.11
C THR A 140 -13.12 -15.11 -7.43
N PRO A 141 -11.81 -14.83 -7.38
CA PRO A 141 -11.00 -14.64 -8.59
C PRO A 141 -10.98 -15.92 -9.45
N LYS A 142 -11.24 -15.74 -10.73
CA LYS A 142 -11.33 -16.82 -11.72
C LYS A 142 -10.08 -16.87 -12.57
N MET A 143 -9.60 -18.08 -12.87
CA MET A 143 -8.52 -18.34 -13.82
C MET A 143 -9.04 -19.27 -14.92
N PRO A 144 -9.76 -18.77 -15.94
CA PRO A 144 -10.47 -19.61 -16.91
C PRO A 144 -9.64 -20.72 -17.56
N ARG A 145 -8.32 -20.54 -17.74
CA ARG A 145 -7.42 -21.57 -18.29
C ARG A 145 -7.25 -22.77 -17.35
N HIS A 146 -7.45 -22.57 -16.05
CA HIS A 146 -7.22 -23.55 -14.98
C HIS A 146 -8.50 -23.98 -14.25
N THR A 147 -9.45 -23.07 -14.06
CA THR A 147 -10.75 -23.32 -13.41
C THR A 147 -11.81 -23.69 -14.45
N ARG A 148 -11.74 -24.93 -14.97
CA ARG A 148 -12.60 -25.42 -16.08
C ARG A 148 -14.09 -25.59 -15.73
N LYS A 149 -14.45 -25.66 -14.45
CA LYS A 149 -15.85 -25.82 -14.02
C LYS A 149 -16.50 -24.45 -13.85
N PRO A 150 -17.66 -24.17 -14.48
CA PRO A 150 -18.40 -22.94 -14.26
C PRO A 150 -18.63 -22.69 -12.77
N GLY A 151 -18.29 -21.50 -12.29
CA GLY A 151 -18.46 -21.10 -10.89
C GLY A 151 -17.33 -21.50 -9.93
N LYS A 152 -16.34 -22.30 -10.35
CA LYS A 152 -15.16 -22.56 -9.51
C LYS A 152 -14.13 -21.42 -9.64
N SER A 153 -13.65 -20.96 -8.49
CA SER A 153 -12.52 -20.05 -8.34
C SER A 153 -11.31 -20.82 -7.80
N PHE A 154 -10.13 -20.19 -7.75
CA PHE A 154 -8.99 -20.86 -7.10
C PHE A 154 -9.10 -20.90 -5.58
N VAL A 155 -9.99 -20.09 -4.98
CA VAL A 155 -10.34 -20.20 -3.56
C VAL A 155 -10.85 -21.59 -3.24
N ASP A 156 -11.65 -22.18 -4.14
CA ASP A 156 -12.19 -23.53 -3.99
C ASP A 156 -11.16 -24.65 -4.23
N GLU A 157 -10.04 -24.35 -4.92
CA GLU A 157 -9.01 -25.34 -5.26
C GLU A 157 -7.88 -25.36 -4.21
N PHE A 158 -7.58 -24.23 -3.57
CA PHE A 158 -6.41 -24.06 -2.71
C PHE A 158 -6.74 -23.73 -1.24
N GLU A 159 -8.00 -23.90 -0.82
CA GLU A 159 -8.46 -23.68 0.57
C GLU A 159 -8.01 -22.32 1.12
N CYS A 160 -8.40 -21.24 0.42
CA CYS A 160 -7.99 -19.89 0.81
C CYS A 160 -8.96 -19.27 1.83
N THR A 161 -8.43 -18.58 2.83
CA THR A 161 -9.23 -17.64 3.63
C THR A 161 -9.45 -16.36 2.85
N VAL A 162 -10.71 -15.92 2.72
CA VAL A 162 -11.09 -14.67 2.06
C VAL A 162 -11.46 -13.61 3.10
N VAL A 163 -10.87 -12.42 2.98
CA VAL A 163 -11.06 -11.30 3.90
C VAL A 163 -11.28 -9.99 3.15
N GLU A 164 -12.19 -9.16 3.66
CA GLU A 164 -12.44 -7.83 3.12
C GLU A 164 -11.46 -6.83 3.74
N TYR A 165 -10.68 -6.13 2.92
CA TYR A 165 -9.66 -5.18 3.40
C TYR A 165 -10.25 -4.11 4.32
N LYS A 166 -11.38 -3.51 3.92
CA LYS A 166 -12.09 -2.51 4.73
C LYS A 166 -12.43 -3.02 6.14
N GLY A 167 -12.82 -4.28 6.26
CA GLY A 167 -13.15 -4.91 7.55
C GLY A 167 -11.93 -5.07 8.44
N LEU A 168 -10.82 -5.55 7.86
CA LEU A 168 -9.54 -5.70 8.56
C LEU A 168 -8.97 -4.36 9.02
N LEU A 169 -8.92 -3.36 8.13
CA LEU A 169 -8.45 -2.04 8.47
C LEU A 169 -9.30 -1.42 9.58
N LYS A 170 -10.64 -1.51 9.48
CA LYS A 170 -11.54 -1.01 10.52
C LYS A 170 -11.23 -1.63 11.88
N ARG A 171 -11.07 -2.95 11.94
CA ARG A 171 -10.71 -3.66 13.17
C ARG A 171 -9.37 -3.16 13.69
N TYR A 172 -8.38 -3.01 12.83
CA TYR A 172 -7.05 -2.54 13.22
C TYR A 172 -7.11 -1.14 13.83
N LEU A 173 -7.76 -0.19 13.16
CA LEU A 173 -7.91 1.18 13.64
C LEU A 173 -8.62 1.22 14.98
N GLN A 174 -9.71 0.47 15.15
CA GLN A 174 -10.49 0.44 16.41
C GLN A 174 -9.66 0.04 17.64
N TYR A 175 -8.68 -0.84 17.48
CA TYR A 175 -7.89 -1.36 18.60
C TYR A 175 -6.51 -0.74 18.75
N ASN A 176 -5.93 -0.18 17.68
CA ASN A 176 -4.52 0.21 17.66
C ASN A 176 -4.29 1.69 17.36
N LEU A 177 -5.27 2.41 16.79
CA LEU A 177 -4.99 3.73 16.23
C LEU A 177 -6.16 4.71 16.36
N ASN A 178 -5.93 5.80 17.08
CA ASN A 178 -6.90 6.87 17.26
C ASN A 178 -6.78 7.94 16.15
N SER A 179 -7.17 7.59 14.92
CA SER A 179 -7.20 8.51 13.78
C SER A 179 -8.48 9.34 13.73
N ASP A 180 -8.38 10.61 13.34
CA ASP A 180 -9.52 11.50 13.05
C ASP A 180 -10.03 11.40 11.61
N LEU A 181 -9.33 10.67 10.73
CA LEU A 181 -9.78 10.42 9.37
C LEU A 181 -10.90 9.37 9.37
N PRO A 182 -12.02 9.63 8.69
CA PRO A 182 -13.04 8.61 8.48
C PRO A 182 -12.62 7.59 7.41
N LEU A 183 -12.97 6.31 7.56
CA LEU A 183 -12.75 5.28 6.52
C LEU A 183 -13.44 5.55 5.17
N SER A 184 -14.35 6.53 5.13
CA SER A 184 -14.98 7.01 3.90
C SER A 184 -14.09 7.98 3.12
N SER A 185 -13.14 8.67 3.76
CA SER A 185 -12.18 9.54 3.08
C SER A 185 -11.02 8.74 2.51
N THR A 186 -10.50 7.78 3.28
CA THR A 186 -9.42 6.89 2.84
C THR A 186 -9.47 5.55 3.54
N GLN A 187 -8.95 4.52 2.86
CA GLN A 187 -8.67 3.23 3.44
C GLN A 187 -7.16 2.95 3.41
N ASN A 188 -6.31 3.98 3.39
CA ASN A 188 -4.87 3.81 3.43
C ASN A 188 -4.35 3.99 4.86
N LEU A 189 -3.73 2.96 5.44
CA LEU A 189 -3.24 2.98 6.82
C LEU A 189 -2.22 4.10 7.06
N TYR A 190 -1.39 4.43 6.06
CA TYR A 190 -0.39 5.48 6.17
C TYR A 190 -0.99 6.84 6.57
N PHE A 191 -2.10 7.25 5.94
CA PHE A 191 -2.77 8.50 6.29
C PHE A 191 -3.39 8.44 7.69
N HIS A 192 -3.93 7.28 8.08
CA HIS A 192 -4.45 7.11 9.44
C HIS A 192 -3.34 7.23 10.50
N GLN A 193 -2.14 6.72 10.23
CA GLN A 193 -0.98 6.84 11.11
C GLN A 193 -0.56 8.29 11.30
N ILE A 194 -0.45 9.05 10.20
CA ILE A 194 -0.17 10.49 10.27
C ILE A 194 -1.27 11.21 11.05
N SER A 195 -2.53 10.91 10.75
CA SER A 195 -3.68 11.54 11.41
C SER A 195 -3.68 11.31 12.92
N ALA A 196 -3.39 10.08 13.37
CA ALA A 196 -3.30 9.79 14.80
C ALA A 196 -2.12 10.51 15.47
N HIS A 197 -0.97 10.60 14.79
CA HIS A 197 0.21 11.32 15.27
C HIS A 197 -0.08 12.84 15.41
N HIS A 198 -0.68 13.44 14.39
CA HIS A 198 -1.06 14.86 14.39
C HIS A 198 -2.10 15.19 15.44
N LYS A 199 -3.10 14.32 15.60
CA LYS A 199 -4.10 14.44 16.66
C LYS A 199 -3.45 14.44 18.05
N GLN A 200 -2.47 13.57 18.29
CA GLN A 200 -1.74 13.53 19.56
C GLN A 200 -0.95 14.83 19.80
N ALA A 201 -0.45 15.45 18.74
CA ALA A 201 0.21 16.76 18.76
C ALA A 201 -0.76 17.96 18.81
N GLY A 202 -2.08 17.74 18.85
CA GLY A 202 -3.09 18.81 18.90
C GLY A 202 -3.34 19.52 17.57
N LEU A 203 -2.91 18.93 16.45
CA LEU A 203 -3.04 19.51 15.11
C LEU A 203 -4.32 19.06 14.41
N LYS A 204 -4.69 19.77 13.34
CA LYS A 204 -5.78 19.35 12.45
C LYS A 204 -5.39 18.06 11.74
N ALA A 205 -6.20 17.03 11.90
CA ALA A 205 -5.90 15.70 11.39
C ALA A 205 -7.12 14.99 10.76
N GLY A 206 -8.17 15.75 10.45
CA GLY A 206 -9.48 15.25 10.00
C GLY A 206 -9.65 15.15 8.48
N SER A 207 -8.70 15.65 7.70
CA SER A 207 -8.71 15.54 6.23
C SER A 207 -7.31 15.26 5.70
N ILE A 208 -7.19 14.56 4.56
CA ILE A 208 -5.89 14.25 3.95
C ILE A 208 -5.05 15.52 3.69
N PRO A 209 -5.59 16.63 3.14
CA PRO A 209 -4.79 17.84 2.94
C PRO A 209 -4.21 18.42 4.24
N ASP A 210 -4.95 18.35 5.37
CA ASP A 210 -4.45 18.85 6.66
C ASP A 210 -3.20 18.07 7.12
N LEU A 211 -3.06 16.79 6.72
CA LEU A 211 -1.90 15.94 7.07
C LEU A 211 -0.61 16.36 6.37
N PHE A 212 -0.70 17.22 5.36
CA PHE A 212 0.43 17.67 4.54
C PHE A 212 0.59 19.20 4.60
N ASP A 213 0.09 19.83 5.66
CA ASP A 213 0.39 21.24 5.95
C ASP A 213 1.78 21.37 6.59
N TYR A 214 2.82 21.37 5.74
CA TYR A 214 4.22 21.46 6.14
C TYR A 214 4.58 22.70 6.97
N THR A 215 3.70 23.69 7.08
CA THR A 215 3.92 24.87 7.95
C THR A 215 3.65 24.58 9.42
N GLN A 216 2.90 23.52 9.72
CA GLN A 216 2.44 23.17 11.08
C GLN A 216 2.87 21.76 11.49
N LEU A 217 3.58 21.03 10.64
CA LEU A 217 3.96 19.64 10.92
C LEU A 217 4.99 19.55 12.07
N PRO A 218 4.80 18.63 13.03
CA PRO A 218 5.84 18.30 14.00
C PRO A 218 7.04 17.70 13.29
N ALA A 219 8.25 17.92 13.79
CA ALA A 219 9.47 17.38 13.18
C ALA A 219 9.50 15.86 13.06
N ASN A 220 8.84 15.15 13.98
CA ASN A 220 8.73 13.69 13.97
C ASN A 220 7.51 13.17 13.17
N SER A 221 6.81 14.03 12.42
CA SER A 221 5.69 13.64 11.57
C SER A 221 6.14 12.68 10.46
N PRO A 222 5.45 11.54 10.24
CA PRO A 222 5.73 10.67 9.10
C PRO A 222 5.47 11.34 7.74
N ALA A 223 4.69 12.42 7.70
CA ALA A 223 4.38 13.15 6.47
C ALA A 223 5.61 13.83 5.83
N TRP A 224 6.76 13.90 6.52
CA TRP A 224 8.03 14.31 5.92
C TRP A 224 8.62 13.26 4.98
N ASN A 225 8.35 11.97 5.21
CA ASN A 225 9.00 10.87 4.49
C ASN A 225 8.83 10.94 2.96
N PRO A 226 7.65 11.27 2.41
CA PRO A 226 7.48 11.44 0.97
C PRO A 226 8.35 12.55 0.37
N VAL A 227 8.60 13.63 1.11
CA VAL A 227 9.45 14.73 0.66
C VAL A 227 10.92 14.29 0.59
N TYR A 228 11.41 13.60 1.63
CA TYR A 228 12.75 12.99 1.59
C TYR A 228 12.88 11.98 0.44
N TYR A 229 11.85 11.15 0.22
CA TYR A 229 11.84 10.19 -0.88
C TYR A 229 11.98 10.91 -2.22
N LEU A 230 11.17 11.94 -2.47
CA LEU A 230 11.23 12.72 -3.71
C LEU A 230 12.59 13.41 -3.90
N ILE A 231 13.18 13.99 -2.85
CA ILE A 231 14.52 14.60 -2.93
C ILE A 231 15.57 13.55 -3.32
N ARG A 232 15.55 12.37 -2.70
CA ARG A 232 16.57 11.33 -2.92
C ARG A 232 16.46 10.64 -4.27
N GLU A 233 15.23 10.41 -4.74
CA GLU A 233 14.96 9.66 -5.96
C GLU A 233 14.87 10.56 -7.21
N ASP A 234 14.86 11.89 -7.06
CA ASP A 234 14.52 12.82 -8.15
C ASP A 234 15.54 13.93 -8.46
N VAL A 235 16.79 13.76 -8.00
CA VAL A 235 17.89 14.75 -8.20
C VAL A 235 18.17 15.06 -9.69
N ASP A 236 17.81 14.16 -10.62
CA ASP A 236 18.26 14.24 -12.02
C ASP A 236 17.21 14.69 -13.05
N ARG A 237 15.96 15.03 -12.66
CA ARG A 237 14.88 15.31 -13.63
C ARG A 237 14.04 16.54 -13.28
N VAL A 238 14.65 17.72 -13.45
CA VAL A 238 13.91 18.99 -13.52
C VAL A 238 13.22 19.08 -14.89
N LEU A 239 11.99 18.59 -14.97
CA LEU A 239 11.10 18.74 -16.13
C LEU A 239 9.99 19.76 -15.83
N GLU A 240 9.53 20.45 -16.87
CA GLU A 240 8.30 21.23 -16.87
C GLU A 240 7.13 20.31 -16.43
N ASP A 241 6.30 20.74 -15.48
CA ASP A 241 5.16 20.03 -14.85
C ASP A 241 5.44 19.04 -13.68
N TYR A 242 6.36 19.39 -12.78
CA TYR A 242 6.69 18.58 -11.59
C TYR A 242 5.48 18.27 -10.66
N SER A 243 4.49 19.16 -10.55
CA SER A 243 3.27 18.91 -9.76
C SER A 243 2.43 17.77 -10.31
N GLU A 244 2.29 17.65 -11.64
CA GLU A 244 1.58 16.54 -12.28
C GLU A 244 2.32 15.22 -12.05
N ARG A 245 3.66 15.25 -12.02
CA ARG A 245 4.46 14.08 -11.67
C ARG A 245 4.21 13.62 -10.23
N ILE A 246 4.28 14.52 -9.24
CA ILE A 246 3.97 14.17 -7.84
C ILE A 246 2.54 13.62 -7.75
N ARG A 247 1.59 14.24 -8.46
CA ARG A 247 0.21 13.78 -8.49
C ARG A 247 0.08 12.37 -9.09
N GLU A 248 0.78 12.07 -10.19
CA GLU A 248 0.78 10.73 -10.77
C GLU A 248 1.44 9.72 -9.82
N ALA A 249 2.52 10.11 -9.15
CA ALA A 249 3.19 9.31 -8.13
C ALA A 249 2.26 8.96 -6.96
N LEU A 250 1.43 9.92 -6.52
CA LEU A 250 0.41 9.73 -5.49
C LEU A 250 -0.81 8.95 -5.97
N ARG A 251 -0.98 8.72 -7.28
CA ARG A 251 -2.18 8.11 -7.85
C ARG A 251 -2.41 6.68 -7.35
N SER A 252 -1.33 5.92 -7.15
CA SER A 252 -1.39 4.55 -6.61
C SER A 252 -1.75 4.48 -5.12
N TRP A 253 -1.75 5.61 -4.42
CA TRP A 253 -1.85 5.65 -2.95
C TRP A 253 -3.05 6.40 -2.40
N THR A 254 -3.56 7.38 -3.15
CA THR A 254 -4.60 8.31 -2.69
C THR A 254 -5.94 8.05 -3.37
N GLU A 255 -7.02 7.98 -2.60
CA GLU A 255 -8.38 8.03 -3.16
C GLU A 255 -8.67 9.41 -3.75
N TRP A 256 -9.73 9.52 -4.57
CA TRP A 256 -10.03 10.77 -5.28
C TRP A 256 -10.32 11.94 -4.37
N GLY A 257 -9.89 13.13 -4.81
CA GLY A 257 -10.24 14.41 -4.18
C GLY A 257 -9.01 15.16 -3.67
N PRO A 258 -8.27 14.61 -2.69
CA PRO A 258 -7.17 15.33 -2.06
C PRO A 258 -5.85 15.32 -2.85
N THR A 259 -5.68 14.42 -3.84
CA THR A 259 -4.39 14.18 -4.51
C THR A 259 -3.71 15.45 -5.03
N GLN A 260 -4.44 16.32 -5.75
CA GLN A 260 -3.85 17.56 -6.28
C GLN A 260 -3.41 18.51 -5.17
N LYS A 261 -4.20 18.63 -4.10
CA LYS A 261 -3.86 19.51 -2.97
C LYS A 261 -2.61 19.02 -2.26
N VAL A 262 -2.52 17.71 -2.03
CA VAL A 262 -1.32 17.09 -1.44
C VAL A 262 -0.11 17.26 -2.34
N ALA A 263 -0.26 17.05 -3.66
CA ALA A 263 0.82 17.24 -4.62
C ALA A 263 1.34 18.69 -4.62
N ASN A 264 0.43 19.67 -4.59
CA ASN A 264 0.80 21.08 -4.50
C ASN A 264 1.53 21.37 -3.18
N SER A 265 1.04 20.90 -2.03
CA SER A 265 1.72 21.08 -0.75
C SER A 265 3.12 20.46 -0.73
N MET A 266 3.29 19.28 -1.33
CA MET A 266 4.60 18.63 -1.49
C MET A 266 5.53 19.47 -2.37
N LEU A 267 5.04 19.97 -3.51
CA LEU A 267 5.82 20.84 -4.41
C LEU A 267 6.25 22.13 -3.70
N ASP A 268 5.31 22.84 -3.04
CA ASP A 268 5.60 24.07 -2.32
C ASP A 268 6.71 23.86 -1.27
N MET A 269 6.70 22.70 -0.59
CA MET A 269 7.72 22.33 0.37
C MET A 269 9.07 22.04 -0.31
N LEU A 270 9.07 21.27 -1.40
CA LEU A 270 10.28 20.95 -2.17
C LEU A 270 10.95 22.22 -2.73
N GLU A 271 10.18 23.12 -3.34
CA GLU A 271 10.67 24.40 -3.86
C GLU A 271 11.28 25.25 -2.74
N ARG A 272 10.63 25.28 -1.56
CA ARG A 272 11.11 26.09 -0.43
C ARG A 272 12.45 25.62 0.15
N VAL A 273 12.74 24.33 0.07
CA VAL A 273 14.03 23.77 0.50
C VAL A 273 15.01 23.62 -0.67
N ASP A 274 14.67 24.18 -1.84
CA ASP A 274 15.44 24.06 -3.08
C ASP A 274 15.83 22.60 -3.39
N TYR A 275 14.93 21.66 -3.08
CA TYR A 275 15.13 20.22 -3.27
C TYR A 275 16.35 19.63 -2.52
N GLU A 276 16.81 20.28 -1.44
CA GLU A 276 17.97 19.83 -0.66
C GLU A 276 17.56 19.19 0.68
N GLU A 277 18.11 18.00 0.96
CA GLU A 277 17.81 17.25 2.20
C GLU A 277 18.24 18.01 3.46
N GLU A 278 19.42 18.63 3.44
CA GLU A 278 19.95 19.41 4.58
C GLU A 278 19.03 20.60 4.91
N ARG A 279 18.50 21.28 3.89
CA ARG A 279 17.58 22.40 4.07
C ARG A 279 16.20 21.95 4.56
N LEU A 280 15.76 20.76 4.16
CA LEU A 280 14.56 20.14 4.72
C LEU A 280 14.73 19.84 6.20
N ASP A 281 15.89 19.31 6.61
CA ASP A 281 16.21 19.12 8.03
C ASP A 281 16.17 20.43 8.80
N GLU A 282 16.87 21.47 8.31
CA GLU A 282 16.87 22.79 8.95
C GLU A 282 15.46 23.38 9.09
N TYR A 283 14.61 23.21 8.07
CA TYR A 283 13.22 23.68 8.09
C TYR A 283 12.40 22.93 9.14
N ARG A 284 12.54 21.59 9.15
CA ARG A 284 11.84 20.68 10.05
C ARG A 284 12.18 20.93 11.52
N TYR A 285 13.45 21.20 11.84
CA TYR A 285 13.89 21.45 13.21
C TYR A 285 13.62 22.88 13.69
N ARG A 286 13.69 23.90 12.83
CA ARG A 286 13.35 25.28 13.22
C ARG A 286 11.92 25.42 13.74
N HIS A 287 10.97 24.68 13.16
CA HIS A 287 9.58 24.71 13.60
C HIS A 287 9.32 23.95 14.92
N GLN A 288 10.32 23.30 15.53
CA GLN A 288 10.20 22.82 16.92
C GLN A 288 10.42 23.91 17.97
N GLU A 289 11.10 25.01 17.63
CA GLU A 289 11.39 26.07 18.59
C GLU A 289 10.22 27.07 18.73
N ASP A 290 9.31 27.08 17.75
CA ASP A 290 8.17 28.01 17.66
C ASP A 290 6.81 27.41 18.06
N ILE A 291 6.75 26.13 18.48
CA ILE A 291 5.55 25.41 18.95
C ILE A 291 5.73 24.98 20.41
#